data_AF-A0A2E1W1F0-F1
#
_entry.id   AF-A0A2E1W1F0-F1
#
_cell.length_a   1.000
_cell.length_b   1.000
_cell.length_c   1.000
_cell.angle_alpha   90.00
_cell.angle_beta   90.00
_cell.angle_gamma   90.00
#
_symmetry.space_group_name_H-M   'P 1'
#
loop_
_entity.id
_entity.type
_entity.pdbx_description
1 polymer ?
#
loop_
_entity_poly.entity_id
_entity_poly.type
_entity_poly.pdbx_seq_one_letter_code
_entity_poly.pdbx_strand_id
1 'polypeptide(L)'
;MVHPEGGGSREFDEGYRLARYASFEHWRYTRGPLSRDLAGNGPNRDRLRQAFQVRQQYSEGSEGGYFLQGLTATTRPQFLPGMGERYELLENVFPEAGDDVIAVRNDVAQSGIETVVLRYARIRKGSFNEILAGTVARVWPFEEKVGVRPIGQWQVIYPDAPSRTAESPGYDEMITMSRYASYQHYQATRPGQAVFLGGNGPDWRAWRDALAAEAGFVLETNVEFLQGFNHFSPPQYQPGLPERYRTR
;
A
#
# COMPACT_ATOMS: atom_id res chain seq x y z
N MET A 1 7.05 -11.94 -6.46
CA MET A 1 7.04 -10.53 -6.88
C MET A 1 6.56 -10.54 -8.31
N VAL A 2 5.92 -9.49 -8.79
CA VAL A 2 5.57 -9.37 -10.20
C VAL A 2 6.23 -8.11 -10.76
N HIS A 3 6.58 -8.16 -12.05
CA HIS A 3 7.27 -7.09 -12.74
C HIS A 3 6.43 -6.65 -13.96
N PRO A 4 5.36 -5.85 -13.75
CA PRO A 4 4.46 -5.45 -14.84
C PRO A 4 5.16 -4.69 -15.97
N GLU A 5 6.29 -4.04 -15.66
CA GLU A 5 7.10 -3.25 -16.59
C GLU A 5 8.38 -4.01 -17.04
N GLY A 6 8.52 -5.29 -16.66
CA GLY A 6 9.73 -6.08 -16.87
C GLY A 6 10.82 -5.87 -15.80
N GLY A 7 11.93 -6.61 -15.92
CA GLY A 7 13.10 -6.45 -15.03
C GLY A 7 13.28 -7.50 -13.92
N GLY A 8 12.43 -8.51 -13.82
CA GLY A 8 12.61 -9.62 -12.88
C GLY A 8 13.78 -10.55 -13.23
N SER A 9 14.29 -11.26 -12.23
CA SER A 9 15.23 -12.37 -12.45
C SER A 9 14.58 -13.47 -13.29
N ARG A 10 15.36 -14.12 -14.15
CA ARG A 10 14.93 -15.33 -14.88
C ARG A 10 15.25 -16.61 -14.13
N GLU A 11 16.04 -16.51 -13.07
CA GLU A 11 16.61 -17.67 -12.37
C GLU A 11 15.81 -18.04 -11.12
N PHE A 12 15.14 -17.06 -10.49
CA PHE A 12 14.41 -17.25 -9.24
C PHE A 12 13.22 -16.30 -9.12
N ASP A 13 12.24 -16.69 -8.32
CA ASP A 13 11.13 -15.84 -7.90
C ASP A 13 11.39 -15.24 -6.51
N GLU A 14 11.17 -13.94 -6.36
CA GLU A 14 11.22 -13.27 -5.06
C GLU A 14 9.87 -13.30 -4.35
N GLY A 15 9.86 -13.42 -3.03
CA GLY A 15 8.63 -13.49 -2.25
C GLY A 15 8.69 -12.74 -0.93
N TYR A 16 7.65 -11.96 -0.64
CA TYR A 16 7.47 -11.37 0.69
C TYR A 16 6.45 -12.16 1.50
N ARG A 17 6.68 -12.17 2.82
CA ARG A 17 5.68 -12.59 3.80
C ARG A 17 5.48 -11.48 4.82
N LEU A 18 4.28 -10.92 4.85
CA LEU A 18 3.88 -10.04 5.94
C LEU A 18 3.35 -10.88 7.11
N ALA A 19 3.87 -10.64 8.31
CA ALA A 19 3.40 -11.26 9.54
C ALA A 19 3.38 -10.23 10.67
N ARG A 20 2.35 -10.29 11.51
CA ARG A 20 2.18 -9.38 12.65
C ARG A 20 2.53 -10.12 13.94
N TYR A 21 3.28 -9.45 14.80
CA TYR A 21 3.69 -9.96 16.10
C TYR A 21 3.35 -8.92 17.16
N ALA A 22 3.11 -9.39 18.39
CA ALA A 22 2.81 -8.52 19.52
C ALA A 22 4.04 -7.71 19.98
N SER A 23 5.24 -8.27 19.78
CA SER A 23 6.54 -7.66 20.09
C SER A 23 7.66 -8.36 19.31
N PHE A 24 8.86 -7.78 19.31
CA PHE A 24 10.06 -8.46 18.79
C PHE A 24 10.36 -9.75 19.59
N GLU A 25 10.11 -9.76 20.90
CA GLU A 25 10.23 -10.96 21.71
C GLU A 25 9.29 -12.06 21.23
N HIS A 26 8.00 -11.76 21.02
CA HIS A 26 7.05 -12.72 20.43
C HIS A 26 7.58 -13.25 19.08
N TRP A 27 8.11 -12.38 18.21
CA TRP A 27 8.75 -12.81 16.97
C TRP A 27 9.91 -13.80 17.20
N ARG A 28 10.79 -13.56 18.19
CA ARG A 28 11.90 -14.47 18.54
C ARG A 28 11.38 -15.82 19.02
N TYR A 29 10.37 -15.82 19.90
CA TYR A 29 9.76 -17.04 20.40
C TYR A 29 9.07 -17.86 19.30
N THR A 30 8.63 -17.27 18.18
CA THR A 30 8.11 -18.07 17.06
C THR A 30 9.18 -18.78 16.22
N ARG A 31 10.47 -18.59 16.52
CA ARG A 31 11.60 -19.14 15.75
C ARG A 31 12.54 -19.99 16.61
N GLY A 32 13.31 -20.83 15.93
CA GLY A 32 14.37 -21.61 16.56
C GLY A 32 13.89 -22.54 17.68
N PRO A 33 14.78 -22.86 18.64
CA PRO A 33 14.45 -23.73 19.79
C PRO A 33 13.30 -23.19 20.65
N LEU A 34 13.22 -21.87 20.83
CA LEU A 34 12.19 -21.17 21.63
C LEU A 34 10.77 -21.38 21.09
N SER A 35 10.62 -21.70 19.80
CA SER A 35 9.31 -22.02 19.21
C SER A 35 8.64 -23.27 19.77
N ARG A 36 9.39 -24.14 20.45
CA ARG A 36 8.82 -25.27 21.18
C ARG A 36 8.00 -24.81 22.38
N ASP A 37 8.42 -23.74 23.03
CA ASP A 37 7.78 -23.22 24.23
C ASP A 37 6.43 -22.56 23.93
N LEU A 38 6.25 -22.04 22.70
CA LEU A 38 4.97 -21.49 22.21
C LEU A 38 4.08 -22.51 21.51
N ALA A 39 4.63 -23.34 20.62
CA ALA A 39 3.84 -24.18 19.71
C ALA A 39 3.60 -25.60 20.23
N GLY A 40 4.22 -25.98 21.35
CA GLY A 40 4.14 -27.32 21.93
C GLY A 40 4.74 -28.41 21.02
N ASN A 41 4.37 -29.67 21.30
CA ASN A 41 4.89 -30.87 20.65
C ASN A 41 3.78 -31.79 20.06
N GLY A 42 2.60 -31.25 19.76
CA GLY A 42 1.46 -32.02 19.22
C GLY A 42 1.33 -32.02 17.69
N PRO A 43 0.28 -32.65 17.12
CA PRO A 43 0.12 -32.83 15.66
C PRO A 43 0.11 -31.54 14.82
N ASN A 44 -0.30 -30.41 15.38
CA ASN A 44 -0.22 -29.12 14.68
C ASN A 44 1.25 -28.67 14.47
N ARG A 45 2.12 -28.98 15.43
CA ARG A 45 3.57 -28.76 15.31
C ARG A 45 4.16 -29.64 14.22
N ASP A 46 3.67 -30.86 14.05
CA ASP A 46 4.11 -31.78 12.98
C ASP A 46 3.75 -31.26 11.61
N ARG A 47 2.50 -30.78 11.43
CA ARG A 47 2.06 -30.11 10.20
C ARG A 47 2.89 -28.86 9.89
N LEU A 48 3.19 -28.05 10.90
CA LEU A 48 4.05 -26.89 10.75
C LEU A 48 5.48 -27.28 10.30
N ARG A 49 6.05 -28.34 10.88
CA ARG A 49 7.37 -28.88 10.48
C ARG A 49 7.36 -29.36 9.03
N GLN A 50 6.33 -30.10 8.63
CA GLN A 50 6.16 -30.56 7.24
C GLN A 50 6.07 -29.37 6.27
N ALA A 51 5.28 -28.35 6.60
CA ALA A 51 5.18 -27.14 5.79
C ALA A 51 6.53 -26.39 5.67
N PHE A 52 7.33 -26.35 6.73
CA PHE A 52 8.67 -25.77 6.68
C PHE A 52 9.64 -26.60 5.83
N GLN A 53 9.59 -27.93 5.90
CA GLN A 53 10.41 -28.81 5.07
C GLN A 53 10.11 -28.63 3.59
N VAL A 54 8.82 -28.60 3.22
CA VAL A 54 8.41 -28.31 1.84
C VAL A 54 8.94 -26.95 1.40
N ARG A 55 8.81 -25.90 2.24
CA ARG A 55 9.34 -24.57 1.90
C ARG A 55 10.85 -24.57 1.67
N GLN A 56 11.62 -25.28 2.50
CA GLN A 56 13.07 -25.34 2.37
C GLN A 56 13.53 -26.01 1.08
N GLN A 57 12.72 -26.90 0.48
CA GLN A 57 13.06 -27.52 -0.81
C GLN A 57 13.10 -26.53 -1.98
N TYR A 58 12.37 -25.41 -1.87
CA TYR A 58 12.25 -24.40 -2.93
C TYR A 58 12.94 -23.07 -2.58
N SER A 59 13.51 -22.94 -1.38
CA SER A 59 14.09 -21.68 -0.90
C SER A 59 15.58 -21.63 -1.21
N GLU A 60 16.00 -20.72 -2.08
CA GLU A 60 17.43 -20.53 -2.39
C GLU A 60 18.17 -19.66 -1.36
N GLY A 61 17.43 -18.92 -0.54
CA GLY A 61 18.00 -18.08 0.51
C GLY A 61 17.02 -17.04 1.03
N SER A 62 17.51 -16.10 1.82
CA SER A 62 16.76 -14.93 2.24
C SER A 62 17.73 -13.77 2.44
N GLU A 63 17.39 -12.61 1.88
CA GLU A 63 18.13 -11.36 2.11
C GLU A 63 17.81 -10.73 3.48
N GLY A 64 17.15 -11.46 4.38
CA GLY A 64 16.66 -10.93 5.66
C GLY A 64 15.25 -10.36 5.58
N GLY A 65 14.80 -9.77 6.68
CA GLY A 65 13.48 -9.16 6.80
C GLY A 65 13.54 -7.65 7.04
N TYR A 66 12.45 -6.96 6.73
CA TYR A 66 12.18 -5.66 7.33
C TYR A 66 11.45 -5.88 8.65
N PHE A 67 11.93 -5.25 9.72
CA PHE A 67 11.20 -5.13 10.97
C PHE A 67 10.51 -3.78 10.97
N LEU A 68 9.19 -3.78 11.17
CA LEU A 68 8.34 -2.64 10.87
C LEU A 68 7.60 -2.20 12.13
N GLN A 69 7.67 -0.90 12.43
CA GLN A 69 6.90 -0.25 13.49
C GLN A 69 6.10 0.92 12.93
N GLY A 70 4.83 1.02 13.30
CA GLY A 70 3.93 2.03 12.75
C GLY A 70 2.48 1.56 12.72
N LEU A 71 1.73 2.06 11.75
CA LEU A 71 0.29 1.85 11.67
C LEU A 71 -0.04 0.79 10.62
N THR A 72 -0.62 -0.33 11.08
CA THR A 72 -1.40 -1.20 10.18
C THR A 72 -2.79 -0.59 10.06
N ALA A 73 -3.21 -0.29 8.84
CA ALA A 73 -4.55 0.23 8.59
C ALA A 73 -5.59 -0.77 9.11
N THR A 74 -6.56 -0.24 9.85
CA THR A 74 -7.78 -0.97 10.20
C THR A 74 -8.85 -0.39 9.29
N THR A 75 -9.53 -1.23 8.50
CA THR A 75 -10.59 -0.78 7.60
C THR A 75 -11.67 -0.09 8.43
N ARG A 76 -11.73 1.24 8.37
CA ARG A 76 -12.78 2.04 8.96
C ARG A 76 -13.57 2.66 7.82
N PRO A 77 -14.91 2.53 7.79
CA PRO A 77 -15.71 3.26 6.84
C PRO A 77 -15.49 4.76 7.04
N GLN A 78 -15.04 5.46 6.00
CA GLN A 78 -14.96 6.91 6.00
C GLN A 78 -16.19 7.48 5.28
N PHE A 79 -16.81 8.51 5.87
CA PHE A 79 -17.87 9.27 5.23
C PHE A 79 -17.29 10.62 4.79
N LEU A 80 -17.19 10.81 3.48
CA LEU A 80 -16.89 12.11 2.88
C LEU A 80 -18.22 12.75 2.46
N PRO A 81 -18.70 13.79 3.15
CA PRO A 81 -19.96 14.42 2.81
C PRO A 81 -19.86 15.04 1.41
N GLY A 82 -20.93 14.90 0.63
CA GLY A 82 -21.05 15.59 -0.65
C GLY A 82 -21.02 17.11 -0.43
N MET A 83 -20.40 17.82 -1.37
CA MET A 83 -20.51 19.27 -1.45
C MET A 83 -21.93 19.61 -1.93
N GLY A 84 -22.54 20.68 -1.41
CA GLY A 84 -23.88 21.14 -1.82
C GLY A 84 -23.95 21.72 -3.24
N GLU A 85 -23.03 21.34 -4.11
CA GLU A 85 -22.86 21.81 -5.47
C GLU A 85 -23.84 21.11 -6.41
N ARG A 86 -24.29 21.83 -7.43
CA ARG A 86 -25.18 21.29 -8.47
C ARG A 86 -24.46 21.33 -9.80
N TYR A 87 -24.57 20.25 -10.56
CA TYR A 87 -23.88 20.10 -11.83
C TYR A 87 -24.85 19.84 -12.98
N GLU A 88 -24.47 20.28 -14.15
CA GLU A 88 -25.10 19.98 -15.43
C GLU A 88 -24.11 19.24 -16.34
N LEU A 89 -24.54 18.11 -16.89
CA LEU A 89 -23.80 17.39 -17.92
C LEU A 89 -23.83 18.19 -19.22
N LEU A 90 -22.65 18.42 -19.81
CA LEU A 90 -22.47 19.12 -21.08
C LEU A 90 -22.26 18.14 -22.23
N GLU A 91 -21.28 17.26 -22.11
CA GLU A 91 -20.82 16.37 -23.17
C GLU A 91 -20.34 15.02 -22.63
N ASN A 92 -20.38 13.99 -23.48
CA ASN A 92 -19.84 12.66 -23.20
C ASN A 92 -18.39 12.53 -23.68
N VAL A 93 -17.51 13.42 -23.19
CA VAL A 93 -16.06 13.35 -23.38
C VAL A 93 -15.35 13.52 -22.04
N PHE A 94 -14.17 12.92 -21.87
CA PHE A 94 -13.37 13.11 -20.66
C PHE A 94 -13.04 14.60 -20.46
N PRO A 95 -13.16 15.14 -19.24
CA PRO A 95 -12.73 16.49 -18.93
C PRO A 95 -11.21 16.62 -19.10
N GLU A 96 -10.74 17.82 -19.35
CA GLU A 96 -9.31 18.10 -19.34
C GLU A 96 -8.84 18.29 -17.90
N ALA A 97 -7.60 17.92 -17.58
CA ALA A 97 -7.07 18.04 -16.22
C ALA A 97 -7.05 19.50 -15.70
N GLY A 98 -7.11 20.48 -16.61
CA GLY A 98 -7.16 21.91 -16.30
C GLY A 98 -8.56 22.50 -16.18
N ASP A 99 -9.63 21.71 -16.38
CA ASP A 99 -11.01 22.20 -16.25
C ASP A 99 -11.25 22.72 -14.81
N ASP A 100 -11.92 23.87 -14.68
CA ASP A 100 -12.19 24.54 -13.38
C ASP A 100 -12.88 23.59 -12.38
N VAL A 101 -13.76 22.72 -12.90
CA VAL A 101 -14.51 21.72 -12.14
C VAL A 101 -14.39 20.38 -12.84
N ILE A 102 -13.94 19.36 -12.09
CA ILE A 102 -13.94 17.97 -12.51
C ILE A 102 -14.85 17.21 -11.53
N ALA A 103 -16.12 17.09 -11.90
CA ALA A 103 -17.06 16.20 -11.23
C ALA A 103 -16.96 14.80 -11.84
N VAL A 104 -16.90 13.77 -11.00
CA VAL A 104 -16.76 12.39 -11.47
C VAL A 104 -18.04 11.63 -11.19
N ARG A 105 -18.58 11.02 -12.24
CA ARG A 105 -19.58 9.96 -12.15
C ARG A 105 -18.88 8.65 -12.51
N ASN A 106 -18.95 7.70 -11.59
CA ASN A 106 -18.30 6.41 -11.75
C ASN A 106 -19.19 5.43 -12.54
N ASP A 107 -18.55 4.60 -13.35
CA ASP A 107 -19.13 3.44 -14.00
C ASP A 107 -19.27 2.26 -13.01
N VAL A 108 -19.57 1.07 -13.52
CA VAL A 108 -19.68 -0.16 -12.75
C VAL A 108 -18.34 -0.60 -12.14
N ALA A 109 -18.41 -1.25 -10.98
CA ALA A 109 -17.24 -1.80 -10.31
C ALA A 109 -16.60 -2.92 -11.11
N GLN A 110 -15.30 -2.82 -11.34
CA GLN A 110 -14.50 -3.80 -12.06
C GLN A 110 -13.65 -4.61 -11.08
N SER A 111 -13.66 -5.93 -11.25
CA SER A 111 -12.70 -6.83 -10.63
C SER A 111 -11.45 -6.96 -11.51
N GLY A 112 -10.31 -7.24 -10.89
CA GLY A 112 -9.05 -7.46 -11.59
C GLY A 112 -8.14 -8.40 -10.81
N ILE A 113 -6.92 -8.58 -11.32
CA ILE A 113 -5.87 -9.30 -10.59
C ILE A 113 -5.32 -8.36 -9.52
N GLU A 114 -5.80 -8.57 -8.29
CA GLU A 114 -5.42 -7.73 -7.15
C GLU A 114 -3.90 -7.63 -7.04
N THR A 115 -3.41 -6.40 -6.94
CA THR A 115 -1.99 -6.09 -6.86
C THR A 115 -1.72 -5.33 -5.56
N VAL A 116 -0.79 -5.85 -4.76
CA VAL A 116 -0.24 -5.14 -3.61
C VAL A 116 0.97 -4.35 -4.09
N VAL A 117 1.00 -3.09 -3.73
CA VAL A 117 2.14 -2.21 -3.99
C VAL A 117 2.90 -2.02 -2.70
N LEU A 118 4.18 -2.36 -2.71
CA LEU A 118 5.14 -2.09 -1.65
C LEU A 118 5.98 -0.90 -2.10
N ARG A 119 5.88 0.21 -1.37
CA ARG A 119 6.74 1.37 -1.56
C ARG A 119 7.76 1.42 -0.43
N TYR A 120 9.03 1.27 -0.79
CA TYR A 120 10.16 1.57 0.09
C TYR A 120 10.57 3.04 -0.11
N ALA A 121 10.93 3.72 0.96
CA ALA A 121 11.49 5.07 0.89
C ALA A 121 12.57 5.30 1.94
N ARG A 122 13.65 5.97 1.55
CA ARG A 122 14.53 6.66 2.50
C ARG A 122 13.92 8.03 2.75
N ILE A 123 13.77 8.39 4.01
CA ILE A 123 13.16 9.64 4.45
C ILE A 123 14.12 10.39 5.38
N ARG A 124 13.95 11.70 5.47
CA ARG A 124 14.69 12.52 6.43
C ARG A 124 14.58 11.93 7.84
N LYS A 125 15.70 11.86 8.56
CA LYS A 125 15.74 11.33 9.93
C LYS A 125 14.71 12.04 10.82
N GLY A 126 13.92 11.27 11.57
CA GLY A 126 12.90 11.74 12.50
C GLY A 126 11.57 12.16 11.88
N SER A 127 11.41 12.15 10.56
CA SER A 127 10.20 12.68 9.90
C SER A 127 9.03 11.69 9.81
N PHE A 128 9.21 10.42 10.22
CA PHE A 128 8.20 9.37 10.02
C PHE A 128 6.83 9.72 10.61
N ASN A 129 6.78 10.21 11.86
CA ASN A 129 5.50 10.50 12.53
C ASN A 129 4.74 11.66 11.85
N GLU A 130 5.46 12.65 11.34
CA GLU A 130 4.85 13.77 10.61
C GLU A 130 4.28 13.31 9.27
N ILE A 131 5.04 12.50 8.53
CA ILE A 131 4.58 11.85 7.30
C ILE A 131 3.32 11.03 7.59
N LEU A 132 3.36 10.13 8.57
CA LEU A 132 2.25 9.25 8.92
C LEU A 132 0.98 10.03 9.29
N ALA A 133 1.12 11.11 10.07
CA ALA A 133 -0.01 11.97 10.42
C ALA A 133 -0.62 12.63 9.16
N GLY A 134 0.22 13.11 8.24
CA GLY A 134 -0.21 13.64 6.95
C GLY A 134 -0.92 12.59 6.09
N THR A 135 -0.35 11.38 6.00
CA THR A 135 -0.89 10.27 5.22
C THR A 135 -2.28 9.87 5.73
N VAL A 136 -2.43 9.64 7.05
CA VAL A 136 -3.70 9.23 7.67
C VAL A 136 -4.77 10.30 7.51
N ALA A 137 -4.41 11.57 7.69
CA ALA A 137 -5.38 12.66 7.70
C ALA A 137 -5.82 13.10 6.29
N ARG A 138 -4.95 12.98 5.28
CA ARG A 138 -5.15 13.62 3.97
C ARG A 138 -4.92 12.73 2.77
N VAL A 139 -4.07 11.70 2.87
CA VAL A 139 -3.79 10.81 1.72
C VAL A 139 -4.78 9.65 1.67
N TRP A 140 -4.86 8.86 2.75
CA TRP A 140 -5.73 7.68 2.80
C TRP A 140 -7.21 7.96 2.55
N PRO A 141 -7.82 9.06 3.05
CA PRO A 141 -9.23 9.35 2.76
C PRO A 141 -9.54 9.41 1.26
N PHE A 142 -8.69 10.09 0.48
CA PHE A 142 -8.86 10.18 -0.96
C PHE A 142 -8.54 8.84 -1.65
N GLU A 143 -7.46 8.16 -1.25
CA GLU A 143 -7.10 6.84 -1.80
C GLU A 143 -8.22 5.80 -1.58
N GLU A 144 -8.82 5.78 -0.39
CA GLU A 144 -9.94 4.89 -0.07
C GLU A 144 -11.19 5.19 -0.90
N LYS A 145 -11.49 6.48 -1.09
CA LYS A 145 -12.59 6.97 -1.95
C LYS A 145 -12.46 6.43 -3.38
N VAL A 146 -11.24 6.42 -3.94
CA VAL A 146 -11.01 5.97 -5.33
C VAL A 146 -10.77 4.46 -5.45
N GLY A 147 -10.91 3.69 -4.36
CA GLY A 147 -10.89 2.22 -4.39
C GLY A 147 -9.60 1.57 -3.91
N VAL A 148 -8.58 2.35 -3.52
CA VAL A 148 -7.35 1.82 -2.92
C VAL A 148 -7.65 1.33 -1.50
N ARG A 149 -6.94 0.29 -1.05
CA ARG A 149 -7.04 -0.19 0.33
C ARG A 149 -5.66 -0.18 0.99
N PRO A 150 -5.33 0.84 1.79
CA PRO A 150 -4.10 0.85 2.56
C PRO A 150 -4.00 -0.40 3.44
N ILE A 151 -2.83 -1.03 3.46
CA ILE A 151 -2.49 -2.10 4.41
C ILE A 151 -1.81 -1.47 5.62
N GLY A 152 -0.93 -0.50 5.38
CA GLY A 152 -0.31 0.27 6.44
C GLY A 152 0.92 1.02 5.98
N GLN A 153 1.51 1.74 6.94
CA GLN A 153 2.71 2.53 6.78
C GLN A 153 3.55 2.40 8.04
N TRP A 154 4.81 2.04 7.87
CA TRP A 154 5.71 1.69 8.95
C TRP A 154 7.11 2.27 8.71
N GLN A 155 7.76 2.63 9.79
CA GLN A 155 9.20 2.84 9.83
C GLN A 155 9.91 1.50 9.95
N VAL A 156 11.05 1.35 9.27
CA VAL A 156 11.94 0.22 9.47
C VAL A 156 12.72 0.42 10.77
N ILE A 157 12.73 -0.61 11.61
CA ILE A 157 13.51 -0.68 12.85
C ILE A 157 14.58 -1.77 12.72
N TYR A 158 15.62 -1.70 13.54
CA TYR A 158 16.81 -2.56 13.45
C TYR A 158 17.05 -3.31 14.77
N PRO A 159 16.25 -4.35 15.06
CA PRO A 159 16.49 -5.18 16.23
C PRO A 159 17.69 -6.12 16.00
N ASP A 160 18.14 -6.82 17.04
CA ASP A 160 19.20 -7.83 16.98
C ASP A 160 18.75 -9.09 16.21
N ALA A 161 18.66 -8.95 14.89
CA ALA A 161 18.30 -9.98 13.92
C ALA A 161 18.74 -9.58 12.50
N PRO A 162 18.97 -10.55 11.59
CA PRO A 162 19.30 -10.26 10.20
C PRO A 162 18.22 -9.37 9.55
N SER A 163 18.63 -8.16 9.19
CA SER A 163 17.78 -7.14 8.58
C SER A 163 18.20 -6.95 7.12
N ARG A 164 17.23 -6.62 6.25
CA ARG A 164 17.48 -6.46 4.81
C ARG A 164 18.34 -5.23 4.50
N THR A 165 18.27 -4.22 5.34
CA THR A 165 19.08 -3.01 5.31
C THR A 165 19.77 -2.80 6.66
N ALA A 166 20.73 -1.88 6.71
CA ALA A 166 21.44 -1.50 7.93
C ALA A 166 21.00 -0.11 8.41
N GLU A 167 20.97 0.09 9.73
CA GLU A 167 20.59 1.38 10.31
C GLU A 167 21.53 2.49 9.85
N SER A 168 20.95 3.60 9.39
CA SER A 168 21.68 4.80 9.01
C SER A 168 21.52 5.91 10.05
N PRO A 169 22.60 6.62 10.40
CA PRO A 169 22.50 7.83 11.21
C PRO A 169 21.90 9.01 10.41
N GLY A 170 21.92 8.97 9.08
CA GLY A 170 21.55 10.11 8.22
C GLY A 170 20.10 10.12 7.74
N TYR A 171 19.40 8.98 7.80
CA TYR A 171 18.02 8.85 7.31
C TYR A 171 17.27 7.78 8.09
N ASP A 172 15.94 7.82 7.99
CA ASP A 172 15.08 6.69 8.36
C ASP A 172 14.56 6.00 7.09
N GLU A 173 14.12 4.76 7.24
CA GLU A 173 13.50 4.02 6.14
C GLU A 173 12.02 3.79 6.45
N MET A 174 11.19 3.86 5.42
CA MET A 174 9.74 3.74 5.53
C MET A 174 9.24 2.76 4.48
N ILE A 175 8.28 1.93 4.88
CA ILE A 175 7.52 1.07 3.98
C ILE A 175 6.04 1.43 4.05
N THR A 176 5.44 1.68 2.89
CA THR A 176 3.98 1.81 2.73
C THR A 176 3.50 0.66 1.86
N MET A 177 2.41 0.00 2.27
CA MET A 177 1.76 -1.02 1.46
C MET A 177 0.29 -0.70 1.23
N SER A 178 -0.17 -0.84 -0.01
CA SER A 178 -1.57 -0.62 -0.41
C SER A 178 -2.03 -1.66 -1.43
N ARG A 179 -3.31 -2.04 -1.38
CA ARG A 179 -3.94 -2.98 -2.33
C ARG A 179 -4.69 -2.20 -3.41
N TYR A 180 -4.57 -2.67 -4.64
CA TYR A 180 -5.25 -2.15 -5.82
C TYR A 180 -5.99 -3.29 -6.54
N ALA A 181 -7.17 -3.01 -7.10
CA ALA A 181 -7.94 -3.97 -7.89
C ALA A 181 -7.16 -4.58 -9.07
N SER A 182 -6.22 -3.81 -9.64
CA SER A 182 -5.31 -4.24 -10.71
C SER A 182 -4.12 -3.26 -10.82
N TYR A 183 -3.13 -3.61 -11.64
CA TYR A 183 -2.06 -2.68 -12.01
C TYR A 183 -2.60 -1.46 -12.80
N GLN A 184 -3.63 -1.64 -13.62
CA GLN A 184 -4.31 -0.52 -14.30
C GLN A 184 -4.96 0.44 -13.29
N HIS A 185 -5.60 -0.09 -12.25
CA HIS A 185 -6.12 0.74 -11.17
C HIS A 185 -4.99 1.51 -10.47
N TYR A 186 -3.85 0.87 -10.19
CA TYR A 186 -2.66 1.56 -9.66
C TYR A 186 -2.21 2.72 -10.55
N GLN A 187 -2.18 2.54 -11.88
CA GLN A 187 -1.83 3.60 -12.82
C GLN A 187 -2.85 4.74 -12.81
N ALA A 188 -4.14 4.41 -12.72
CA ALA A 188 -5.21 5.40 -12.66
C ALA A 188 -5.17 6.28 -11.39
N THR A 189 -4.54 5.82 -10.31
CA THR A 189 -4.38 6.61 -9.08
C THR A 189 -3.08 7.44 -9.03
N ARG A 190 -2.28 7.49 -10.10
CA ARG A 190 -1.05 8.31 -10.09
C ARG A 190 -1.38 9.82 -10.08
N PRO A 191 -0.49 10.67 -9.51
CA PRO A 191 -0.59 12.12 -9.63
C PRO A 191 -0.73 12.53 -11.11
N GLY A 192 -1.87 13.13 -11.48
CA GLY A 192 -2.21 13.50 -12.86
C GLY A 192 -3.36 12.69 -13.48
N GLN A 193 -3.62 11.48 -12.99
CA GLN A 193 -4.75 10.63 -13.45
C GLN A 193 -5.85 10.51 -12.39
N ALA A 194 -5.46 10.52 -11.12
CA ALA A 194 -6.37 10.31 -9.99
C ALA A 194 -7.53 11.32 -9.89
N VAL A 195 -7.36 12.52 -10.48
CA VAL A 195 -8.42 13.54 -10.55
C VAL A 195 -9.65 13.03 -11.34
N PHE A 196 -9.45 12.14 -12.30
CA PHE A 196 -10.54 11.54 -13.08
C PHE A 196 -11.29 10.43 -12.33
N LEU A 197 -10.83 10.05 -11.13
CA LEU A 197 -11.47 9.06 -10.27
C LEU A 197 -12.19 9.71 -9.09
N GLY A 198 -11.57 10.74 -8.52
CA GLY A 198 -12.05 11.39 -7.30
C GLY A 198 -12.61 12.79 -7.51
N GLY A 199 -12.43 13.39 -8.68
CA GLY A 199 -12.72 14.79 -8.97
C GLY A 199 -11.64 15.74 -8.44
N ASN A 200 -11.82 17.05 -8.66
CA ASN A 200 -10.87 18.09 -8.23
C ASN A 200 -11.29 18.85 -6.96
N GLY A 201 -12.15 18.23 -6.13
CA GLY A 201 -12.72 18.79 -4.91
C GLY A 201 -11.75 19.02 -3.73
N PRO A 202 -12.25 19.38 -2.54
CA PRO A 202 -11.41 19.66 -1.37
C PRO A 202 -10.52 18.51 -0.92
N ASP A 203 -11.00 17.27 -1.01
CA ASP A 203 -10.27 16.05 -0.68
C ASP A 203 -9.12 15.79 -1.67
N TRP A 204 -9.34 16.03 -2.97
CA TRP A 204 -8.28 16.00 -3.98
C TRP A 204 -7.17 17.01 -3.68
N ARG A 205 -7.55 18.25 -3.34
CA ARG A 205 -6.57 19.29 -2.98
C ARG A 205 -5.77 18.90 -1.74
N ALA A 206 -6.45 18.42 -0.69
CA ALA A 206 -5.79 17.94 0.52
C ALA A 206 -4.83 16.78 0.24
N TRP A 207 -5.23 15.82 -0.60
CA TRP A 207 -4.40 14.69 -1.03
C TRP A 207 -3.16 15.17 -1.79
N ARG A 208 -3.33 16.02 -2.82
CA ARG A 208 -2.22 16.56 -3.61
C ARG A 208 -1.24 17.34 -2.76
N ASP A 209 -1.74 18.23 -1.89
CA ASP A 209 -0.90 19.08 -1.05
C ASP A 209 -0.17 18.22 0.01
N ALA A 210 -0.79 17.15 0.51
CA ALA A 210 -0.14 16.19 1.40
C ALA A 210 0.97 15.41 0.68
N LEU A 211 0.74 14.92 -0.55
CA LEU A 211 1.78 14.25 -1.33
C LEU A 211 2.96 15.17 -1.65
N ALA A 212 2.69 16.45 -1.96
CA ALA A 212 3.73 17.45 -2.18
C ALA A 212 4.54 17.72 -0.91
N ALA A 213 3.88 17.81 0.25
CA ALA A 213 4.58 17.94 1.53
C ALA A 213 5.41 16.69 1.86
N GLU A 214 4.88 15.48 1.65
CA GLU A 214 5.60 14.22 1.84
C GLU A 214 6.84 14.12 0.96
N ALA A 215 6.75 14.58 -0.30
CA ALA A 215 7.89 14.58 -1.23
C ALA A 215 9.08 15.41 -0.70
N GLY A 216 8.82 16.44 0.12
CA GLY A 216 9.88 17.22 0.78
C GLY A 216 10.69 16.45 1.83
N PHE A 217 10.20 15.30 2.30
CA PHE A 217 10.90 14.44 3.25
C PHE A 217 11.54 13.21 2.60
N VAL A 218 11.12 12.83 1.40
CA VAL A 218 11.59 11.62 0.71
C VAL A 218 12.92 11.91 0.01
N LEU A 219 13.94 11.11 0.33
CA LEU A 219 15.27 11.18 -0.27
C LEU A 219 15.40 10.24 -1.46
N GLU A 220 14.78 9.06 -1.34
CA GLU A 220 14.81 8.00 -2.35
C GLU A 220 13.55 7.14 -2.20
N THR A 221 13.09 6.55 -3.30
CA THR A 221 11.98 5.60 -3.24
C THR A 221 12.12 4.50 -4.28
N ASN A 222 11.67 3.30 -3.90
CA ASN A 222 11.50 2.17 -4.80
C ASN A 222 10.07 1.63 -4.68
N VAL A 223 9.52 1.09 -5.77
CA VAL A 223 8.17 0.53 -5.83
C VAL A 223 8.23 -0.89 -6.37
N GLU A 224 7.65 -1.82 -5.62
CA GLU A 224 7.55 -3.22 -5.97
C GLU A 224 6.09 -3.66 -6.03
N PHE A 225 5.79 -4.60 -6.92
CA PHE A 225 4.45 -5.13 -7.11
C PHE A 225 4.39 -6.58 -6.69
N LEU A 226 3.37 -6.94 -5.92
CA LEU A 226 3.17 -8.28 -5.39
C LEU A 226 1.76 -8.76 -5.77
N GLN A 227 1.66 -10.00 -6.24
CA GLN A 227 0.41 -10.70 -6.49
C GLN A 227 0.40 -12.01 -5.70
N GLY A 228 -0.77 -12.42 -5.23
CA GLY A 228 -0.93 -13.62 -4.42
C GLY A 228 -2.29 -13.70 -3.72
N PHE A 229 -2.44 -14.67 -2.83
CA PHE A 229 -3.66 -14.86 -2.07
C PHE A 229 -3.74 -13.87 -0.88
N ASN A 230 -4.70 -12.95 -0.94
CA ASN A 230 -5.01 -12.04 0.16
C ASN A 230 -6.35 -12.42 0.80
N HIS A 231 -6.37 -12.58 2.12
CA HIS A 231 -7.60 -12.81 2.86
C HIS A 231 -8.37 -11.47 3.01
N PHE A 232 -9.70 -11.50 2.81
CA PHE A 232 -10.69 -10.39 2.92
C PHE A 232 -10.93 -9.53 1.68
N SER A 233 -12.10 -8.85 1.70
CA SER A 233 -12.71 -7.98 0.70
C SER A 233 -11.69 -7.33 -0.25
N PRO A 234 -11.61 -7.79 -1.51
CA PRO A 234 -10.68 -7.23 -2.47
C PRO A 234 -11.05 -5.78 -2.81
N PRO A 235 -10.06 -4.92 -3.12
CA PRO A 235 -10.34 -3.62 -3.70
C PRO A 235 -11.12 -3.79 -5.01
N GLN A 236 -12.10 -2.93 -5.21
CA GLN A 236 -12.79 -2.76 -6.48
C GLN A 236 -12.51 -1.36 -6.98
N TYR A 237 -12.42 -1.22 -8.30
CA TYR A 237 -12.19 0.06 -8.96
C TYR A 237 -13.33 0.35 -9.92
N GLN A 238 -13.87 1.57 -9.85
CA GLN A 238 -14.92 2.03 -10.75
C GLN A 238 -14.32 3.16 -11.60
N PRO A 239 -14.15 2.96 -12.92
CA PRO A 239 -13.62 4.02 -13.76
C PRO A 239 -14.61 5.18 -13.85
N GLY A 240 -14.09 6.41 -13.91
CA GLY A 240 -14.91 7.58 -14.22
C GLY A 240 -15.46 7.49 -15.64
N LEU A 241 -16.71 7.92 -15.82
CA LEU A 241 -17.31 8.07 -17.14
C LEU A 241 -16.66 9.25 -17.90
N PRO A 242 -16.50 9.16 -19.23
CA PRO A 242 -15.97 10.22 -20.05
C PRO A 242 -17.00 11.34 -20.19
N GLU A 243 -17.18 12.18 -19.17
CA GLU A 243 -18.26 13.16 -19.13
C GLU A 243 -17.79 14.53 -18.61
N ARG A 244 -18.22 15.60 -19.28
CA ARG A 244 -17.92 17.00 -18.92
C ARG A 244 -19.10 17.66 -18.23
N TYR A 245 -18.82 18.40 -17.16
CA TYR A 245 -19.82 19.05 -16.31
C TYR A 245 -19.56 20.54 -16.14
N ARG A 246 -20.61 21.31 -15.83
CA ARG A 246 -20.49 22.68 -15.28
C ARG A 246 -21.34 22.84 -14.03
N THR A 247 -20.93 23.72 -13.13
CA THR A 247 -21.73 24.09 -11.97
C THR A 247 -22.97 24.88 -12.42
N ARG A 248 -24.12 24.62 -11.78
CA ARG A 248 -25.36 25.38 -11.93
C ARG A 248 -25.51 26.45 -10.87
#